data_AF-A0A3M1FXS8-F1
#
_entry.id   AF-A0A3M1FXS8-F1
#
_cell.length_a   1.000
_cell.length_b   1.000
_cell.length_c   1.000
_cell.angle_alpha   90.00
_cell.angle_beta   90.00
_cell.angle_gamma   90.00
#
_symmetry.space_group_name_H-M   'P 1'
#
loop_
_entity.id
_entity.type
_entity.pdbx_description
1 polymer ?
#
loop_
_entity_poly.entity_id
_entity_poly.type
_entity_poly.pdbx_seq_one_letter_code
_entity_poly.pdbx_strand_id
1 'polypeptide(L)'
;MGIRPNRQRAATADISKLVVPYPYPLIGNKNIEGLASVISAEAERILSGATPVKEVIFVTADTSPTEQGGVKIISAEPDTSPQKDLSVSRRMWHIWCILHPQAFTAPSVPEPARKAMYRGVHYEKPEGSFERLVEHCSMYAPPPEWAATFLNRFKKGVIENADFATVNMQDFLWLLAVREWHNDLRQRKASLVSYLHTHIPDNLEQSEAGRALLSALSLLDRVYVHADEFKDNIERSLTALGLRVPEIRRFDLGIDKALLDKALEEINHSNYETVVSGLSERQRIFLREAFRSQQDPEVCRFFCIDRIDPIKGLDTVIQGVAKFLKERKERGEDINRRYRFFFVNLPVDPKLVNKVNLSGAYGVWLEKQLQGLEELFPGIIFRSEPFVGNGRKALYSAMRRAHIISGGRCEGLHLSFMEALYINRGLPFAGILPDGAGFAKHAIAKGYAHGVIFPKHSKADLFAESLASLADADRDNLAGFTEKLLNKLILPRKDSVLLG
;
A
#
# COMPACT_ATOMS: atom_id res chain seq x y z
N MET A 1 4.37 28.57 -56.40
CA MET A 1 4.57 29.26 -55.11
C MET A 1 4.06 28.35 -54.00
N GLY A 2 4.94 27.63 -53.32
CA GLY A 2 4.59 26.71 -52.24
C GLY A 2 5.10 27.25 -50.91
N ILE A 3 4.21 27.79 -50.09
CA ILE A 3 4.53 28.23 -48.72
C ILE A 3 4.63 26.96 -47.86
N ARG A 4 5.84 26.65 -47.39
CA ARG A 4 6.04 25.59 -46.39
C ARG A 4 5.45 26.05 -45.05
N PRO A 5 4.75 25.17 -44.31
CA PRO A 5 4.28 25.52 -42.98
C PRO A 5 5.49 25.62 -42.04
N ASN A 6 5.59 26.77 -41.36
CA ASN A 6 6.51 26.99 -40.25
C ASN A 6 6.19 25.97 -39.15
N ARG A 7 6.99 24.90 -39.05
CA ARG A 7 7.10 24.11 -37.83
C ARG A 7 7.77 25.01 -36.78
N GLN A 8 6.96 25.77 -36.03
CA GLN A 8 7.39 26.26 -34.73
C GLN A 8 7.70 25.01 -33.88
N ARG A 9 8.99 24.72 -33.69
CA ARG A 9 9.44 23.84 -32.62
C ARG A 9 8.93 24.48 -31.34
N ALA A 10 7.98 23.81 -30.66
CA ALA A 10 7.68 24.13 -29.29
C ALA A 10 9.01 24.14 -28.52
N ALA A 11 9.35 25.25 -27.90
CA ALA A 11 10.52 25.34 -27.04
C ALA A 11 10.37 24.27 -25.96
N THR A 12 11.11 23.18 -26.09
CA THR A 12 11.26 22.17 -25.05
C THR A 12 11.86 22.87 -23.85
N ALA A 13 11.05 23.04 -22.80
CA ALA A 13 11.52 23.55 -21.52
C ALA A 13 12.68 22.66 -21.06
N ASP A 14 13.79 23.30 -20.68
CA ASP A 14 14.97 22.67 -20.12
C ASP A 14 14.59 22.17 -18.70
N ILE A 15 14.04 20.96 -18.59
CA ILE A 15 13.60 20.37 -17.32
C ILE A 15 14.82 19.75 -16.63
N SER A 16 15.68 20.59 -16.05
CA SER A 16 16.84 20.14 -15.29
C SER A 16 16.52 19.79 -13.83
N LYS A 17 15.29 20.02 -13.37
CA LYS A 17 14.92 20.00 -11.94
C LYS A 17 13.62 19.25 -11.67
N LEU A 18 13.59 18.41 -10.63
CA LEU A 18 12.41 17.73 -10.11
C LEU A 18 12.24 18.08 -8.64
N VAL A 19 11.04 18.46 -8.22
CA VAL A 19 10.72 18.79 -6.82
C VAL A 19 9.67 17.81 -6.30
N VAL A 20 9.97 17.15 -5.18
CA VAL A 20 9.06 16.22 -4.51
C VAL A 20 8.72 16.77 -3.12
N PRO A 21 7.56 17.42 -2.93
CA PRO A 21 7.05 17.73 -1.61
C PRO A 21 6.83 16.44 -0.80
N TYR A 22 7.55 16.27 0.31
CA TYR A 22 7.45 15.08 1.15
C TYR A 22 7.07 15.45 2.59
N PRO A 23 5.86 15.10 3.05
CA PRO A 23 5.53 15.16 4.47
C PRO A 23 6.14 13.94 5.19
N TYR A 24 7.07 14.15 6.12
CA TYR A 24 7.54 13.05 7.00
C TYR A 24 6.66 12.94 8.25
N PRO A 25 6.29 11.71 8.66
CA PRO A 25 7.11 10.92 9.58
C PRO A 25 7.30 9.41 9.26
N LEU A 26 7.02 8.92 8.03
CA LEU A 26 6.89 7.47 7.78
C LEU A 26 8.14 6.70 7.30
N ILE A 27 9.28 7.33 7.07
CA ILE A 27 10.49 6.59 6.63
C ILE A 27 11.38 6.32 7.86
N GLY A 28 10.96 5.37 8.69
CA GLY A 28 11.87 4.81 9.68
C GLY A 28 13.03 4.04 9.06
N ASN A 29 12.94 3.62 7.79
CA ASN A 29 13.97 2.87 7.05
C ASN A 29 13.71 2.68 5.53
N LYS A 30 12.58 3.12 4.96
CA LYS A 30 12.27 2.86 3.55
C LYS A 30 13.27 3.46 2.57
N ASN A 31 13.81 2.59 1.73
CA ASN A 31 14.72 2.86 0.63
C ASN A 31 14.15 3.90 -0.37
N ILE A 32 14.86 5.02 -0.57
CA ILE A 32 14.51 6.11 -1.52
C ILE A 32 14.43 5.60 -2.97
N GLU A 33 15.04 4.44 -3.24
CA GLU A 33 15.20 3.83 -4.57
C GLU A 33 13.89 3.48 -5.30
N GLY A 34 12.83 3.10 -4.58
CA GLY A 34 11.56 2.73 -5.23
C GLY A 34 10.80 3.95 -5.78
N LEU A 35 10.74 5.02 -5.00
CA LEU A 35 10.19 6.30 -5.44
C LEU A 35 11.07 6.91 -6.56
N ALA A 36 12.40 6.77 -6.40
CA ALA A 36 13.38 7.14 -7.40
C ALA A 36 13.23 6.35 -8.71
N SER A 37 12.64 5.15 -8.72
CA SER A 37 12.43 4.33 -9.93
C SER A 37 11.31 4.90 -10.82
N VAL A 38 10.22 5.37 -10.22
CA VAL A 38 9.11 6.06 -10.89
C VAL A 38 9.53 7.43 -11.39
N ILE A 39 10.27 8.14 -10.54
CA ILE A 39 10.89 9.42 -10.82
C ILE A 39 11.89 9.32 -11.98
N SER A 40 12.74 8.29 -11.98
CA SER A 40 13.71 8.01 -13.05
C SER A 40 13.01 7.59 -14.34
N ALA A 41 11.92 6.84 -14.28
CA ALA A 41 11.18 6.41 -15.48
C ALA A 41 10.43 7.58 -16.15
N GLU A 42 9.81 8.48 -15.39
CA GLU A 42 9.19 9.68 -15.96
C GLU A 42 10.23 10.70 -16.41
N ALA A 43 11.37 10.80 -15.70
CA ALA A 43 12.55 11.49 -16.22
C ALA A 43 12.95 10.88 -17.57
N GLU A 44 13.26 9.58 -17.67
CA GLU A 44 13.63 8.88 -18.91
C GLU A 44 12.64 9.06 -20.06
N ARG A 45 11.34 9.13 -19.75
CA ARG A 45 10.30 9.34 -20.76
C ARG A 45 10.24 10.78 -21.25
N ILE A 46 10.38 11.76 -20.35
CA ILE A 46 10.57 13.19 -20.70
C ILE A 46 11.90 13.36 -21.48
N LEU A 47 12.91 12.54 -21.15
CA LEU A 47 14.25 12.52 -21.75
C LEU A 47 14.31 11.91 -23.16
N SER A 48 13.27 11.21 -23.61
CA SER A 48 13.16 10.76 -25.01
C SER A 48 13.03 11.91 -26.03
N GLY A 49 13.18 13.17 -25.57
CA GLY A 49 13.42 14.38 -26.37
C GLY A 49 14.46 15.38 -25.80
N ALA A 50 15.44 14.89 -25.01
CA ALA A 50 16.69 15.54 -24.54
C ALA A 50 16.62 16.67 -23.48
N THR A 51 16.89 16.35 -22.20
CA THR A 51 17.90 16.96 -21.28
C THR A 51 17.84 16.29 -19.88
N PRO A 52 18.91 15.63 -19.35
CA PRO A 52 18.91 14.90 -18.07
C PRO A 52 18.40 15.74 -16.89
N VAL A 53 17.56 15.15 -16.03
CA VAL A 53 17.22 15.73 -14.72
C VAL A 53 18.52 15.82 -13.91
N LYS A 54 19.00 17.03 -13.66
CA LYS A 54 20.28 17.29 -12.97
C LYS A 54 20.11 17.36 -11.46
N GLU A 55 18.90 17.61 -10.98
CA GLU A 55 18.62 17.86 -9.57
C GLU A 55 17.24 17.31 -9.16
N VAL A 56 17.19 16.52 -8.07
CA VAL A 56 15.95 16.10 -7.40
C VAL A 56 15.93 16.75 -6.01
N ILE A 57 14.95 17.62 -5.76
CA ILE A 57 14.77 18.30 -4.48
C ILE A 57 13.66 17.60 -3.70
N PHE A 58 14.02 16.95 -2.60
CA PHE A 58 13.09 16.53 -1.58
C PHE A 58 12.81 17.71 -0.65
N VAL A 59 11.55 18.09 -0.51
CA VAL A 59 11.16 19.16 0.41
C VAL A 59 10.55 18.52 1.64
N THR A 60 11.29 18.49 2.74
CA THR A 60 10.78 18.05 4.04
C THR A 60 10.23 19.25 4.82
N ALA A 61 9.17 19.02 5.59
CA ALA A 61 8.70 19.96 6.59
C ALA A 61 9.22 19.50 7.96
N ASP A 62 10.31 20.10 8.45
CA ASP A 62 10.93 19.72 9.73
C ASP A 62 9.96 19.74 10.93
N THR A 63 10.27 18.86 11.88
CA THR A 63 9.44 18.47 13.05
C THR A 63 9.75 19.23 14.34
N SER A 64 10.69 20.18 14.33
CA SER A 64 11.03 20.99 15.51
C SER A 64 10.10 22.20 15.67
N PRO A 65 9.44 22.40 16.83
CA PRO A 65 8.72 23.63 17.14
C PRO A 65 9.65 24.85 17.30
N THR A 66 10.97 24.63 17.43
CA THR A 66 11.95 25.67 17.78
C THR A 66 12.93 26.01 16.66
N GLU A 67 12.91 25.31 15.53
CA GLU A 67 13.79 25.61 14.39
C GLU A 67 12.99 26.27 13.26
N GLN A 68 13.30 27.54 13.04
CA GLN A 68 12.78 28.32 11.93
C GLN A 68 13.28 27.74 10.61
N GLY A 69 12.36 27.15 9.84
CA GLY A 69 12.44 26.95 8.38
C GLY A 69 13.83 26.61 7.79
N GLY A 70 14.20 25.34 7.80
CA GLY A 70 15.19 24.80 6.88
C GLY A 70 14.50 24.12 5.70
N VAL A 71 14.83 24.51 4.47
CA VAL A 71 14.67 23.63 3.31
C VAL A 71 15.91 22.74 3.32
N LYS A 72 15.81 21.47 3.76
CA LYS A 72 16.91 20.53 3.56
C LYS A 72 16.85 20.02 2.12
N ILE A 73 17.57 20.70 1.21
CA ILE A 73 17.82 20.16 -0.13
C ILE A 73 18.76 18.98 0.07
N ILE A 74 18.20 17.77 0.13
CA ILE A 74 19.00 16.55 0.15
C ILE A 74 19.44 16.29 -1.29
N SER A 75 20.63 16.79 -1.65
CA SER A 75 21.42 16.16 -2.70
C SER A 75 21.85 14.80 -2.14
N ALA A 76 21.64 13.73 -2.91
CA ALA A 76 21.62 12.36 -2.40
C ALA A 76 22.94 11.94 -1.72
N GLU A 77 23.04 12.14 -0.41
CA GLU A 77 23.77 11.27 0.51
C GLU A 77 22.95 11.03 1.79
N PRO A 78 22.90 9.80 2.33
CA PRO A 78 22.00 9.44 3.42
C PRO A 78 22.56 9.90 4.77
N ASP A 79 21.75 10.61 5.56
CA ASP A 79 22.05 10.99 6.93
C ASP A 79 21.21 10.14 7.89
N THR A 80 21.87 9.38 8.76
CA THR A 80 21.30 8.33 9.62
C THR A 80 20.98 8.81 11.04
N SER A 81 20.32 9.95 11.19
CA SER A 81 19.93 10.45 12.51
C SER A 81 18.51 10.01 12.92
N PRO A 82 18.28 9.59 14.18
CA PRO A 82 16.98 9.11 14.63
C PRO A 82 16.06 10.29 14.97
N GLN A 83 14.98 10.47 14.21
CA GLN A 83 14.03 11.56 14.43
C GLN A 83 12.95 11.21 15.47
N LYS A 84 12.67 12.20 16.33
CA LYS A 84 11.60 12.25 17.33
C LYS A 84 10.21 12.45 16.69
N ASP A 85 9.21 11.98 17.42
CA ASP A 85 7.86 11.60 16.95
C ASP A 85 6.78 12.73 16.99
N LEU A 86 5.78 12.56 16.10
CA LEU A 86 4.32 12.89 16.22
C LEU A 86 3.80 14.36 16.28
N SER A 87 3.51 14.95 15.12
CA SER A 87 2.36 15.89 14.99
C SER A 87 1.71 15.91 13.59
N VAL A 88 2.47 15.63 12.53
CA VAL A 88 1.99 15.55 11.14
C VAL A 88 1.20 14.27 10.85
N SER A 89 1.52 13.16 11.53
CA SER A 89 0.86 11.86 11.35
C SER A 89 -0.65 11.92 11.56
N ARG A 90 -1.14 12.74 12.50
CA ARG A 90 -2.58 12.88 12.79
C ARG A 90 -3.39 13.48 11.62
N ARG A 91 -2.78 14.33 10.78
CA ARG A 91 -3.47 14.98 9.63
C ARG A 91 -3.70 14.01 8.47
N MET A 92 -2.75 13.12 8.23
CA MET A 92 -2.82 12.14 7.13
C MET A 92 -3.98 11.14 7.35
N TRP A 93 -4.27 10.79 8.60
CA TRP A 93 -5.26 9.76 8.92
C TRP A 93 -6.70 10.12 8.54
N HIS A 94 -7.14 11.38 8.67
CA HIS A 94 -8.55 11.72 8.36
C HIS A 94 -8.88 11.67 6.87
N ILE A 95 -8.01 12.24 6.04
CA ILE A 95 -8.21 12.22 4.59
C ILE A 95 -8.01 10.80 4.06
N TRP A 96 -7.07 10.05 4.64
CA TRP A 96 -6.91 8.62 4.39
C TRP A 96 -8.19 7.84 4.65
N CYS A 97 -8.88 8.07 5.77
CA CYS A 97 -10.12 7.36 6.04
C CYS A 97 -11.21 7.65 5.00
N ILE A 98 -11.35 8.91 4.57
CA ILE A 98 -12.35 9.31 3.57
C ILE A 98 -12.06 8.73 2.18
N LEU A 99 -10.78 8.52 1.83
CA LEU A 99 -10.39 7.89 0.57
C LEU A 99 -10.68 6.40 0.51
N HIS A 100 -10.79 5.77 1.66
CA HIS A 100 -11.02 4.34 1.79
C HIS A 100 -12.30 4.07 2.57
N PRO A 101 -13.46 4.62 2.17
CA PRO A 101 -14.67 4.55 2.99
C PRO A 101 -15.07 3.09 3.26
N GLN A 102 -14.87 2.20 2.29
CA GLN A 102 -15.09 0.75 2.42
C GLN A 102 -14.29 0.11 3.57
N ALA A 103 -13.17 0.70 3.98
CA ALA A 103 -12.37 0.23 5.10
C ALA A 103 -12.90 0.68 6.48
N PHE A 104 -13.85 1.62 6.52
CA PHE A 104 -14.36 2.22 7.76
C PHE A 104 -15.89 2.16 7.87
N THR A 105 -16.60 1.90 6.77
CA THR A 105 -18.07 1.87 6.70
C THR A 105 -18.62 0.44 6.53
N ALA A 106 -19.92 0.30 6.73
CA ALA A 106 -20.67 -0.86 6.26
C ALA A 106 -20.75 -0.86 4.72
N PRO A 107 -20.99 -2.01 4.06
CA PRO A 107 -21.11 -3.37 4.62
C PRO A 107 -19.76 -4.10 4.81
N SER A 108 -18.63 -3.48 4.41
CA SER A 108 -17.35 -4.16 4.23
C SER A 108 -16.57 -4.40 5.52
N VAL A 109 -16.85 -3.67 6.61
CA VAL A 109 -16.24 -3.89 7.93
C VAL A 109 -17.24 -4.57 8.85
N PRO A 110 -16.92 -5.65 9.58
CA PRO A 110 -17.85 -6.28 10.54
C PRO A 110 -18.32 -5.32 11.64
N GLU A 111 -19.56 -5.47 12.09
CA GLU A 111 -20.16 -4.60 13.13
C GLU A 111 -19.31 -4.49 14.41
N PRO A 112 -18.76 -5.57 15.00
CA PRO A 112 -17.94 -5.46 16.20
C PRO A 112 -16.69 -4.59 16.00
N ALA A 113 -16.09 -4.64 14.81
CA ALA A 113 -14.94 -3.83 14.46
C ALA A 113 -15.33 -2.35 14.33
N ARG A 114 -16.46 -2.05 13.67
CA ARG A 114 -16.98 -0.67 13.57
C ARG A 114 -17.30 -0.08 14.94
N LYS A 115 -17.96 -0.86 15.82
CA LYS A 115 -18.22 -0.45 17.21
C LYS A 115 -16.94 -0.14 17.97
N ALA A 116 -15.89 -0.92 17.75
CA ALA A 116 -14.58 -0.65 18.35
C ALA A 116 -13.94 0.63 17.80
N MET A 117 -13.97 0.84 16.47
CA MET A 117 -13.42 2.03 15.81
C MET A 117 -14.06 3.33 16.31
N TYR A 118 -15.39 3.35 16.41
CA TYR A 118 -16.15 4.57 16.76
C TYR A 118 -16.53 4.66 18.25
N ARG A 119 -15.87 3.90 19.12
CA ARG A 119 -16.19 3.84 20.55
C ARG A 119 -15.92 5.17 21.26
N GLY A 120 -16.82 5.57 22.17
CA GLY A 120 -16.55 6.67 23.12
C GLY A 120 -16.73 8.08 22.54
N VAL A 121 -17.41 8.18 21.41
CA VAL A 121 -17.87 9.43 20.79
C VAL A 121 -19.33 9.25 20.41
N HIS A 122 -20.17 10.21 20.77
CA HIS A 122 -21.56 10.25 20.35
C HIS A 122 -21.61 10.87 18.95
N TYR A 123 -22.20 10.17 18.00
CA TYR A 123 -22.39 10.63 16.61
C TYR A 123 -23.88 10.73 16.35
N GLU A 124 -24.29 11.74 15.59
CA GLU A 124 -25.67 11.86 15.14
C GLU A 124 -25.96 10.90 13.98
N LYS A 125 -24.95 10.61 13.16
CA LYS A 125 -25.12 9.80 11.96
C LYS A 125 -25.07 8.29 12.27
N PRO A 126 -25.76 7.45 11.46
CA PRO A 126 -25.85 6.01 11.72
C PRO A 126 -24.49 5.31 11.78
N GLU A 127 -24.39 4.25 12.60
CA GLU A 127 -23.16 3.46 12.70
C GLU A 127 -22.76 2.81 11.37
N GLY A 128 -21.50 3.01 10.99
CA GLY A 128 -20.97 2.47 9.74
C GLY A 128 -21.50 3.18 8.49
N SER A 129 -22.19 4.32 8.60
CA SER A 129 -22.55 5.14 7.45
C SER A 129 -21.36 6.00 6.99
N PHE A 130 -21.37 6.39 5.72
CA PHE A 130 -20.34 7.30 5.19
C PHE A 130 -20.44 8.68 5.82
N GLU A 131 -21.65 9.15 6.13
CA GLU A 131 -21.90 10.42 6.82
C GLU A 131 -21.29 10.43 8.22
N ARG A 132 -21.32 9.31 8.96
CA ARG A 132 -20.64 9.19 10.26
C ARG A 132 -19.14 9.25 10.13
N LEU A 133 -18.58 8.66 9.08
CA LEU A 133 -17.15 8.78 8.79
C LEU A 133 -16.78 10.24 8.49
N VAL A 134 -17.57 10.94 7.70
CA VAL A 134 -17.37 12.38 7.42
C VAL A 134 -17.50 13.19 8.71
N GLU A 135 -18.54 12.97 9.51
CA GLU A 135 -18.75 13.61 10.81
C GLU A 135 -17.54 13.42 11.74
N HIS A 136 -17.01 12.19 11.81
CA HIS A 136 -15.79 11.88 12.56
C HIS A 136 -14.59 12.69 12.07
N CYS A 137 -14.31 12.65 10.76
CA CYS A 137 -13.18 13.36 10.19
C CYS A 137 -13.30 14.89 10.36
N SER A 138 -14.50 15.44 10.32
CA SER A 138 -14.76 16.86 10.56
C SER A 138 -14.56 17.25 12.02
N MET A 139 -15.06 16.45 12.98
CA MET A 139 -14.87 16.72 14.42
C MET A 139 -13.40 16.77 14.83
N TYR A 140 -12.55 16.03 14.14
CA TYR A 140 -11.12 15.97 14.42
C TYR A 140 -10.26 16.68 13.37
N ALA A 141 -10.86 17.49 12.49
CA ALA A 141 -10.12 18.26 11.50
C ALA A 141 -9.03 19.14 12.19
N PRO A 142 -7.83 19.25 11.61
CA PRO A 142 -6.79 20.09 12.17
C PRO A 142 -7.24 21.56 12.22
N PRO A 143 -6.79 22.35 13.22
CA PRO A 143 -7.12 23.77 13.32
C PRO A 143 -6.75 24.58 12.06
N PRO A 144 -7.47 25.66 11.71
CA PRO A 144 -7.18 26.44 10.50
C PRO A 144 -5.75 26.99 10.40
N GLU A 145 -5.16 27.41 11.52
CA GLU A 145 -3.80 27.96 11.60
C GLU A 145 -2.71 26.96 11.17
N TRP A 146 -3.02 25.66 11.24
CA TRP A 146 -2.15 24.59 10.79
C TRP A 146 -2.07 24.47 9.26
N ALA A 147 -3.13 24.84 8.55
CA ALA A 147 -3.15 24.92 7.10
C ALA A 147 -2.27 26.08 6.62
N ALA A 148 -2.37 27.26 7.25
CA ALA A 148 -1.52 28.41 6.94
C ALA A 148 -0.03 28.10 7.13
N THR A 149 0.33 27.41 8.21
CA THR A 149 1.72 26.96 8.45
C THR A 149 2.21 26.03 7.35
N PHE A 150 1.40 25.06 6.93
CA PHE A 150 1.74 24.15 5.85
C PHE A 150 1.93 24.90 4.51
N LEU A 151 0.99 25.78 4.14
CA LEU A 151 1.05 26.57 2.91
C LEU A 151 2.30 27.46 2.85
N ASN A 152 2.68 28.08 3.97
CA ASN A 152 3.90 28.88 4.06
C ASN A 152 5.17 28.03 3.85
N ARG A 153 5.22 26.82 4.44
CA ARG A 153 6.34 25.89 4.23
C ARG A 153 6.39 25.39 2.79
N PHE A 154 5.24 25.06 2.21
CA PHE A 154 5.12 24.65 0.81
C PHE A 154 5.60 25.75 -0.14
N LYS A 155 5.25 27.01 0.13
CA LYS A 155 5.72 28.17 -0.65
C LYS A 155 7.26 28.24 -0.68
N LYS A 156 7.90 28.23 0.50
CA LYS A 156 9.37 28.30 0.61
C LYS A 156 10.08 27.10 -0.01
N GLY A 157 9.55 25.91 0.24
CA GLY A 157 10.21 24.67 -0.18
C GLY A 157 9.99 24.34 -1.65
N VAL A 158 8.77 24.52 -2.15
CA VAL A 158 8.36 24.06 -3.48
C VAL A 158 8.26 25.23 -4.46
N ILE A 159 7.46 26.25 -4.16
CA ILE A 159 7.15 27.32 -5.12
C ILE A 159 8.41 28.10 -5.50
N GLU A 160 9.20 28.49 -4.51
CA GLU A 160 10.45 29.23 -4.72
C GLU A 160 11.53 28.41 -5.45
N ASN A 161 11.33 27.10 -5.59
CA ASN A 161 12.27 26.17 -6.22
C ASN A 161 11.77 25.52 -7.51
N ALA A 162 10.54 25.81 -7.95
CA ALA A 162 9.84 25.06 -9.00
C ALA A 162 10.05 25.56 -10.44
N ASP A 163 10.95 26.53 -10.66
CA ASP A 163 11.20 27.08 -12.01
C ASP A 163 11.64 25.97 -12.98
N PHE A 164 10.85 25.79 -14.04
CA PHE A 164 11.02 24.73 -15.05
C PHE A 164 11.05 23.30 -14.47
N ALA A 165 10.52 23.10 -13.27
CA ALA A 165 10.58 21.82 -12.59
C ALA A 165 9.38 20.91 -12.91
N THR A 166 9.56 19.60 -12.79
CA THR A 166 8.42 18.71 -12.52
C THR A 166 8.16 18.71 -11.01
N VAL A 167 6.91 18.86 -10.58
CA VAL A 167 6.52 18.82 -9.16
C VAL A 167 5.62 17.63 -8.91
N ASN A 168 6.13 16.64 -8.18
CA ASN A 168 5.38 15.43 -7.85
C ASN A 168 4.57 15.62 -6.56
N MET A 169 3.30 15.95 -6.73
CA MET A 169 2.31 16.10 -5.68
C MET A 169 1.92 14.73 -5.12
N GLN A 170 2.66 14.28 -4.10
CA GLN A 170 2.34 13.06 -3.35
C GLN A 170 1.75 13.40 -1.99
N ASP A 171 0.81 12.57 -1.54
CA ASP A 171 0.17 12.63 -0.21
C ASP A 171 -0.77 13.82 0.08
N PHE A 172 -1.77 13.63 0.92
CA PHE A 172 -3.00 14.43 0.98
C PHE A 172 -2.85 15.94 1.26
N LEU A 173 -1.72 16.38 1.81
CA LEU A 173 -1.50 17.79 2.10
C LEU A 173 -1.30 18.62 0.81
N TRP A 174 -0.95 18.02 -0.33
CA TRP A 174 -0.85 18.75 -1.60
C TRP A 174 -2.18 19.35 -2.06
N LEU A 175 -3.33 18.83 -1.59
CA LEU A 175 -4.66 19.32 -1.99
C LEU A 175 -4.85 20.81 -1.68
N LEU A 176 -4.36 21.26 -0.52
CA LEU A 176 -4.42 22.67 -0.13
C LEU A 176 -3.43 23.49 -0.96
N ALA A 177 -2.21 22.98 -1.11
CA ALA A 177 -1.13 23.68 -1.80
C ALA A 177 -1.38 23.87 -3.29
N VAL A 178 -1.90 22.86 -3.98
CA VAL A 178 -2.19 22.96 -5.43
C VAL A 178 -3.31 23.96 -5.68
N ARG A 179 -4.35 23.99 -4.83
CA ARG A 179 -5.46 24.92 -4.98
C ARG A 179 -4.98 26.36 -4.84
N GLU A 180 -4.14 26.60 -3.84
CA GLU A 180 -3.56 27.92 -3.56
C GLU A 180 -2.56 28.34 -4.66
N TRP A 181 -1.63 27.47 -5.04
CA TRP A 181 -0.41 27.88 -5.75
C TRP A 181 -0.25 27.31 -7.18
N HIS A 182 -1.26 26.64 -7.76
CA HIS A 182 -1.13 26.08 -9.11
C HIS A 182 -0.83 27.16 -10.17
N ASN A 183 -1.40 28.36 -10.04
CA ASN A 183 -1.15 29.44 -11.00
C ASN A 183 0.29 29.93 -10.93
N ASP A 184 0.83 30.14 -9.74
CA ASP A 184 2.24 30.50 -9.54
C ASP A 184 3.19 29.42 -10.09
N LEU A 185 2.89 28.14 -9.81
CA LEU A 185 3.66 27.02 -10.36
C LEU A 185 3.64 27.00 -11.90
N ARG A 186 2.47 27.25 -12.51
CA ARG A 186 2.36 27.32 -13.98
C ARG A 186 3.07 28.52 -14.57
N GLN A 187 3.03 29.69 -13.92
CA GLN A 187 3.79 30.87 -14.34
C GLN A 187 5.30 30.59 -14.36
N ARG A 188 5.76 29.76 -13.42
CA ARG A 188 7.13 29.25 -13.32
C ARG A 188 7.43 28.10 -14.30
N LYS A 189 6.49 27.76 -15.18
CA LYS A 189 6.58 26.66 -16.15
C LYS A 189 6.81 25.30 -15.49
N ALA A 190 6.33 25.13 -14.25
CA ALA A 190 6.37 23.84 -13.57
C ALA A 190 5.31 22.90 -14.15
N SER A 191 5.66 21.61 -14.29
CA SER A 191 4.69 20.57 -14.61
C SER A 191 4.23 19.87 -13.33
N LEU A 192 2.91 19.76 -13.15
CA LEU A 192 2.31 19.24 -11.92
C LEU A 192 1.86 17.80 -12.15
N VAL A 193 2.48 16.85 -11.45
CA VAL A 193 2.14 15.43 -11.55
C VAL A 193 1.75 14.90 -10.18
N SER A 194 0.87 13.90 -10.12
CA SER A 194 0.59 13.18 -8.87
C SER A 194 0.60 11.69 -9.11
N TYR A 195 1.02 10.94 -8.09
CA TYR A 195 0.93 9.50 -8.06
C TYR A 195 0.04 9.05 -6.91
N LEU A 196 -1.11 8.48 -7.23
CA LEU A 196 -2.07 8.01 -6.25
C LEU A 196 -1.80 6.53 -5.96
N HIS A 197 -1.14 6.26 -4.83
CA HIS A 197 -0.83 4.90 -4.39
C HIS A 197 -2.02 4.14 -3.79
N THR A 198 -3.19 4.78 -3.70
CA THR A 198 -4.37 4.29 -3.00
C THR A 198 -5.46 3.80 -3.95
N HIS A 199 -6.41 3.06 -3.41
CA HIS A 199 -7.67 2.78 -4.08
C HIS A 199 -8.43 4.09 -4.36
N ILE A 200 -9.16 4.11 -5.46
CA ILE A 200 -10.04 5.22 -5.85
C ILE A 200 -11.47 4.66 -5.93
N PRO A 201 -12.36 5.05 -4.99
CA PRO A 201 -13.72 4.55 -4.98
C PRO A 201 -14.51 5.09 -6.17
N ASP A 202 -15.53 4.33 -6.56
CA ASP A 202 -16.55 4.84 -7.48
C ASP A 202 -17.41 5.88 -6.74
N ASN A 203 -17.80 6.94 -7.45
CA ASN A 203 -18.60 8.05 -6.93
C ASN A 203 -17.91 9.01 -5.93
N LEU A 204 -16.61 9.30 -6.10
CA LEU A 204 -15.89 10.28 -5.28
C LEU A 204 -16.64 11.63 -5.17
N GLU A 205 -17.34 12.03 -6.22
CA GLU A 205 -18.07 13.29 -6.33
C GLU A 205 -19.26 13.42 -5.37
N GLN A 206 -19.74 12.34 -4.78
CA GLN A 206 -20.88 12.38 -3.85
C GLN A 206 -20.53 13.04 -2.52
N SER A 207 -19.24 13.04 -2.13
CA SER A 207 -18.77 13.60 -0.86
C SER A 207 -18.12 14.97 -1.02
N GLU A 208 -18.21 15.83 0.00
CA GLU A 208 -17.55 17.14 -0.01
C GLU A 208 -16.02 17.00 -0.13
N ALA A 209 -15.43 16.09 0.64
CA ALA A 209 -14.00 15.80 0.60
C ALA A 209 -13.55 15.21 -0.74
N GLY A 210 -14.35 14.31 -1.34
CA GLY A 210 -14.08 13.78 -2.67
C GLY A 210 -14.21 14.85 -3.76
N ARG A 211 -15.20 15.76 -3.67
CA ARG A 211 -15.26 16.95 -4.55
C ARG A 211 -14.03 17.85 -4.39
N ALA A 212 -13.53 18.04 -3.17
CA ALA A 212 -12.30 18.80 -2.92
C ALA A 212 -11.06 18.11 -3.53
N LEU A 213 -10.96 16.78 -3.42
CA LEU A 213 -9.92 15.98 -4.06
C LEU A 213 -9.98 16.11 -5.59
N LEU A 214 -11.15 15.90 -6.18
CA LEU A 214 -11.38 16.00 -7.63
C LEU A 214 -11.04 17.39 -8.15
N SER A 215 -11.45 18.44 -7.43
CA SER A 215 -11.09 19.82 -7.75
C SER A 215 -9.59 20.02 -7.77
N ALA A 216 -8.86 19.49 -6.79
CA ALA A 216 -7.41 19.55 -6.75
C ALA A 216 -6.74 18.75 -7.87
N LEU A 217 -7.22 17.53 -8.17
CA LEU A 217 -6.73 16.70 -9.27
C LEU A 217 -6.88 17.39 -10.63
N SER A 218 -7.97 18.13 -10.84
CA SER A 218 -8.23 18.85 -12.11
C SER A 218 -7.18 19.93 -12.47
N LEU A 219 -6.44 20.40 -11.46
CA LEU A 219 -5.39 21.42 -11.61
C LEU A 219 -4.05 20.82 -12.06
N LEU A 220 -3.87 19.51 -11.92
CA LEU A 220 -2.66 18.80 -12.32
C LEU A 220 -2.55 18.63 -13.84
N ASP A 221 -1.36 18.30 -14.31
CA ASP A 221 -1.12 17.94 -15.71
C ASP A 221 -1.27 16.45 -15.92
N ARG A 222 -0.72 15.64 -15.00
CA ARG A 222 -0.79 14.17 -15.07
C ARG A 222 -1.11 13.54 -13.72
N VAL A 223 -1.86 12.45 -13.76
CA VAL A 223 -2.18 11.62 -12.58
C VAL A 223 -1.86 10.16 -12.88
N TYR A 224 -1.12 9.53 -11.99
CA TYR A 224 -0.74 8.13 -12.08
C TYR A 224 -1.53 7.28 -11.08
N VAL A 225 -2.06 6.14 -11.54
CA VAL A 225 -2.86 5.19 -10.74
C VAL A 225 -2.44 3.74 -11.02
N HIS A 226 -2.79 2.81 -10.14
CA HIS A 226 -2.43 1.38 -10.24
C HIS A 226 -3.42 0.49 -11.00
N ALA A 227 -4.60 0.98 -11.36
CA ALA A 227 -5.60 0.18 -12.05
C ALA A 227 -6.38 1.03 -13.06
N ASP A 228 -6.72 0.42 -14.21
CA ASP A 228 -7.52 1.07 -15.25
C ASP A 228 -8.90 1.48 -14.69
N GLU A 229 -9.49 0.65 -13.83
CA GLU A 229 -10.75 0.99 -13.13
C GLU A 229 -10.63 2.28 -12.29
N PHE A 230 -9.49 2.52 -11.63
CA PHE A 230 -9.29 3.74 -10.84
C PHE A 230 -9.18 4.97 -11.74
N LYS A 231 -8.54 4.81 -12.91
CA LYS A 231 -8.52 5.86 -13.92
C LYS A 231 -9.95 6.20 -14.36
N ASP A 232 -10.73 5.19 -14.75
CA ASP A 232 -12.10 5.37 -15.25
C ASP A 232 -13.00 6.03 -14.20
N ASN A 233 -12.83 5.68 -12.93
CA ASN A 233 -13.56 6.30 -11.81
C ASN A 233 -13.22 7.80 -11.69
N ILE A 234 -11.94 8.19 -11.73
CA ILE A 234 -11.54 9.61 -11.66
C ILE A 234 -12.07 10.39 -12.88
N GLU A 235 -11.91 9.86 -14.10
CA GLU A 235 -12.36 10.52 -15.33
C GLU A 235 -13.87 10.77 -15.29
N ARG A 236 -14.65 9.77 -14.86
CA ARG A 236 -16.10 9.86 -14.71
C ARG A 236 -16.49 10.91 -13.68
N SER A 237 -15.89 10.88 -12.49
CA SER A 237 -16.19 11.83 -11.41
C SER A 237 -15.81 13.27 -11.76
N LEU A 238 -14.67 13.50 -12.44
CA LEU A 238 -14.27 14.83 -12.92
C LEU A 238 -15.25 15.35 -13.99
N THR A 239 -15.62 14.50 -14.94
CA THR A 239 -16.58 14.84 -16.00
C THR A 239 -17.94 15.19 -15.43
N ALA A 240 -18.44 14.42 -14.46
CA ALA A 240 -19.71 14.67 -13.78
C ALA A 240 -19.76 16.03 -13.06
N LEU A 241 -18.61 16.51 -12.58
CA LEU A 241 -18.49 17.83 -11.93
C LEU A 241 -18.18 18.97 -12.91
N GLY A 242 -18.06 18.70 -14.22
CA GLY A 242 -17.67 19.70 -15.21
C GLY A 242 -16.24 20.22 -15.03
N LEU A 243 -15.36 19.42 -14.41
CA LEU A 243 -13.96 19.77 -14.16
C LEU A 243 -13.05 19.31 -15.31
N ARG A 244 -11.89 19.95 -15.45
CA ARG A 244 -10.84 19.50 -16.37
C ARG A 244 -10.35 18.11 -15.97
N VAL A 245 -10.26 17.21 -16.95
CA VAL A 245 -9.63 15.90 -16.79
C VAL A 245 -8.13 16.03 -17.08
N PRO A 246 -7.23 15.79 -16.10
CA PRO A 246 -5.79 15.75 -16.35
C PRO A 246 -5.44 14.50 -17.19
N GLU A 247 -4.21 14.39 -17.68
CA GLU A 247 -3.78 13.16 -18.33
C GLU A 247 -3.65 12.04 -17.28
N ILE A 248 -4.60 11.10 -17.26
CA ILE A 248 -4.59 9.99 -16.30
C ILE A 248 -3.98 8.74 -16.93
N ARG A 249 -2.98 8.20 -16.25
CA ARG A 249 -2.23 7.04 -16.73
C ARG A 249 -2.14 5.96 -15.68
N ARG A 250 -2.18 4.73 -16.15
CA ARG A 250 -1.81 3.62 -15.31
C ARG A 250 -0.29 3.52 -15.22
N PHE A 251 0.19 3.36 -14.00
CA PHE A 251 1.56 3.02 -13.69
C PHE A 251 1.53 2.13 -12.46
N ASP A 252 1.92 0.88 -12.60
CA ASP A 252 1.99 -0.06 -11.48
C ASP A 252 3.40 -0.07 -10.92
N LEU A 253 3.52 -0.07 -9.59
CA LEU A 253 4.78 -0.46 -8.94
C LEU A 253 5.08 -1.93 -9.22
N GLY A 254 6.35 -2.30 -9.06
CA GLY A 254 6.84 -3.64 -9.34
C GLY A 254 7.66 -4.18 -8.18
N ILE A 255 8.32 -5.31 -8.41
CA ILE A 255 9.13 -5.97 -7.37
C ILE A 255 10.58 -6.08 -7.80
N ASP A 256 11.49 -6.06 -6.82
CA ASP A 256 12.92 -6.23 -7.05
C ASP A 256 13.25 -7.72 -7.20
N LYS A 257 13.07 -8.22 -8.42
CA LYS A 257 13.33 -9.61 -8.78
C LYS A 257 14.76 -10.03 -8.48
N ALA A 258 15.74 -9.17 -8.78
CA ALA A 258 17.16 -9.48 -8.57
C ALA A 258 17.49 -9.59 -7.08
N LEU A 259 16.95 -8.70 -6.26
CA LEU A 259 17.14 -8.75 -4.82
C LEU A 259 16.46 -9.96 -4.17
N LEU A 260 15.26 -10.33 -4.65
CA LEU A 260 14.59 -11.56 -4.23
C LEU A 260 15.39 -12.80 -4.61
N ASP A 261 15.91 -12.88 -5.83
CA ASP A 261 16.71 -14.02 -6.29
C ASP A 261 17.99 -14.16 -5.47
N LYS A 262 18.72 -13.05 -5.26
CA LYS A 262 19.89 -13.03 -4.38
C LYS A 262 19.56 -13.47 -2.95
N ALA A 263 18.45 -13.02 -2.39
CA ALA A 263 18.05 -13.41 -1.03
C ALA A 263 17.75 -14.92 -0.92
N LEU A 264 17.15 -15.52 -1.94
CA LEU A 264 16.84 -16.95 -2.00
C LEU A 264 18.10 -17.82 -2.19
N GLU A 265 19.14 -17.29 -2.83
CA GLU A 265 20.45 -17.94 -2.97
C GLU A 265 21.23 -17.89 -1.65
N GLU A 266 21.27 -16.72 -1.01
CA GLU A 266 22.06 -16.50 0.22
C GLU A 266 21.52 -17.27 1.42
N ILE A 267 20.20 -17.30 1.61
CA ILE A 267 19.57 -17.93 2.78
C ILE A 267 18.57 -18.97 2.30
N ASN A 268 18.64 -20.18 2.84
CA ASN A 268 17.77 -21.30 2.49
C ASN A 268 17.67 -22.31 3.64
N HIS A 269 16.92 -23.39 3.42
CA HIS A 269 16.67 -24.43 4.43
C HIS A 269 17.95 -25.08 5.00
N SER A 270 19.09 -25.02 4.31
CA SER A 270 20.35 -25.62 4.75
C SER A 270 21.18 -24.69 5.64
N ASN A 271 20.96 -23.37 5.59
CA ASN A 271 21.78 -22.39 6.30
C ASN A 271 20.99 -21.35 7.12
N TYR A 272 19.65 -21.47 7.21
CA TYR A 272 18.82 -20.49 7.91
C TYR A 272 19.15 -20.35 9.40
N GLU A 273 19.60 -21.41 10.08
CA GLU A 273 19.95 -21.35 11.50
C GLU A 273 21.05 -20.31 11.81
N THR A 274 21.91 -19.99 10.83
CA THR A 274 22.93 -18.93 10.96
C THR A 274 22.33 -17.53 11.08
N VAL A 275 21.10 -17.34 10.58
CA VAL A 275 20.35 -16.08 10.58
C VAL A 275 19.48 -15.95 11.83
N VAL A 276 19.04 -17.08 12.40
CA VAL A 276 18.08 -17.15 13.51
C VAL A 276 18.66 -16.61 14.82
N SER A 277 20.00 -16.57 14.99
CA SER A 277 20.68 -16.18 16.23
C SER A 277 20.43 -14.72 16.66
N GLY A 278 20.18 -13.80 15.73
CA GLY A 278 19.94 -12.38 15.99
C GLY A 278 18.47 -11.97 16.08
N LEU A 279 17.54 -12.93 16.09
CA LEU A 279 16.10 -12.67 16.04
C LEU A 279 15.42 -12.83 17.39
N SER A 280 14.25 -12.20 17.55
CA SER A 280 13.41 -12.36 18.74
C SER A 280 12.98 -13.81 18.90
N GLU A 281 12.67 -14.26 20.13
CA GLU A 281 12.16 -15.62 20.35
C GLU A 281 10.96 -15.97 19.46
N ARG A 282 10.02 -15.02 19.32
CA ARG A 282 8.84 -15.17 18.46
C ARG A 282 9.22 -15.37 16.99
N GLN A 283 10.11 -14.54 16.46
CA GLN A 283 10.65 -14.67 15.11
C GLN A 283 11.40 -15.99 14.89
N ARG A 284 12.17 -16.46 15.89
CA ARG A 284 12.89 -17.74 15.82
C ARG A 284 11.93 -18.92 15.77
N ILE A 285 10.91 -18.96 16.62
CA ILE A 285 9.87 -20.00 16.61
C ILE A 285 9.14 -20.00 15.27
N PHE A 286 8.75 -18.82 14.80
CA PHE A 286 8.08 -18.65 13.51
C PHE A 286 8.91 -19.21 12.34
N LEU A 287 10.17 -18.80 12.21
CA LEU A 287 11.02 -19.25 11.09
C LEU A 287 11.36 -20.73 11.19
N ARG A 288 11.65 -21.25 12.39
CA ARG A 288 11.90 -22.69 12.59
C ARG A 288 10.71 -23.53 12.14
N GLU A 289 9.50 -23.14 12.52
CA GLU A 289 8.32 -23.86 12.06
C GLU A 289 8.12 -23.74 10.55
N ALA A 290 8.36 -22.55 10.00
CA ALA A 290 8.24 -22.34 8.57
C ALA A 290 9.20 -23.24 7.77
N PHE A 291 10.48 -23.30 8.15
CA PHE A 291 11.45 -24.18 7.48
C PHE A 291 11.17 -25.66 7.75
N ARG A 292 10.76 -26.05 8.96
CA ARG A 292 10.39 -27.43 9.28
C ARG A 292 9.23 -27.91 8.43
N SER A 293 8.13 -27.15 8.40
CA SER A 293 6.92 -27.49 7.64
C SER A 293 7.16 -27.47 6.12
N GLN A 294 8.14 -26.72 5.63
CA GLN A 294 8.51 -26.71 4.21
C GLN A 294 9.04 -28.06 3.70
N GLN A 295 9.60 -28.88 4.59
CA GLN A 295 10.17 -30.19 4.25
C GLN A 295 9.11 -31.29 4.18
N ASP A 296 7.93 -31.08 4.77
CA ASP A 296 6.86 -32.05 4.78
C ASP A 296 5.86 -31.74 3.64
N PRO A 297 5.78 -32.58 2.59
CA PRO A 297 4.84 -32.37 1.51
C PRO A 297 3.39 -32.55 1.98
N GLU A 298 3.07 -33.16 3.11
CA GLU A 298 1.68 -33.29 3.56
C GLU A 298 1.16 -32.01 4.25
N VAL A 299 2.06 -31.07 4.58
CA VAL A 299 1.69 -29.82 5.27
C VAL A 299 1.35 -28.74 4.25
N CYS A 300 0.12 -28.25 4.30
CA CYS A 300 -0.34 -27.08 3.58
C CYS A 300 -0.04 -25.82 4.39
N ARG A 301 0.77 -24.93 3.81
CA ARG A 301 1.30 -23.74 4.47
C ARG A 301 0.70 -22.49 3.86
N PHE A 302 0.25 -21.56 4.70
CA PHE A 302 -0.31 -20.27 4.28
C PHE A 302 0.43 -19.12 4.97
N PHE A 303 0.77 -18.08 4.22
CA PHE A 303 1.39 -16.86 4.73
C PHE A 303 0.46 -15.66 4.54
N CYS A 304 0.32 -14.86 5.58
CA CYS A 304 -0.35 -13.56 5.52
C CYS A 304 0.66 -12.50 5.95
N ILE A 305 1.06 -11.61 5.05
CA ILE A 305 2.00 -10.53 5.36
C ILE A 305 1.35 -9.20 5.04
N ASP A 306 0.79 -8.61 6.08
CA ASP A 306 -0.01 -7.38 5.97
C ASP A 306 0.13 -6.50 7.20
N ARG A 307 -0.07 -5.19 6.97
CA ARG A 307 -0.21 -4.24 8.06
C ARG A 307 -1.53 -4.44 8.77
N ILE A 308 -1.56 -4.15 10.07
CA ILE A 308 -2.82 -4.07 10.82
C ILE A 308 -3.51 -2.75 10.45
N ASP A 309 -4.34 -2.83 9.42
CA ASP A 309 -5.00 -1.70 8.79
C ASP A 309 -6.37 -2.18 8.25
N PRO A 310 -7.47 -1.44 8.48
CA PRO A 310 -8.78 -1.82 7.97
C PRO A 310 -8.84 -2.02 6.45
N ILE A 311 -7.96 -1.37 5.69
CA ILE A 311 -7.86 -1.53 4.23
C ILE A 311 -7.33 -2.91 3.84
N LYS A 312 -6.53 -3.54 4.70
CA LYS A 312 -5.96 -4.87 4.47
C LYS A 312 -6.95 -6.00 4.71
N GLY A 313 -8.08 -5.72 5.36
CA GLY A 313 -9.14 -6.71 5.56
C GLY A 313 -8.71 -7.95 6.34
N LEU A 314 -7.71 -7.84 7.22
CA LEU A 314 -7.16 -8.98 7.96
C LEU A 314 -8.21 -9.66 8.86
N ASP A 315 -9.27 -8.94 9.26
CA ASP A 315 -10.42 -9.54 9.94
C ASP A 315 -11.12 -10.64 9.12
N THR A 316 -11.19 -10.46 7.80
CA THR A 316 -11.76 -11.45 6.88
C THR A 316 -10.87 -12.68 6.79
N VAL A 317 -9.54 -12.49 6.79
CA VAL A 317 -8.58 -13.60 6.83
C VAL A 317 -8.73 -14.39 8.13
N ILE A 318 -8.74 -13.71 9.28
CA ILE A 318 -8.85 -14.35 10.60
C ILE A 318 -10.14 -15.18 10.71
N GLN A 319 -11.27 -14.58 10.33
CA GLN A 319 -12.58 -15.26 10.37
C GLN A 319 -12.62 -16.43 9.38
N GLY A 320 -12.09 -16.25 8.16
CA GLY A 320 -12.02 -17.29 7.15
C GLY A 320 -11.14 -18.47 7.58
N VAL A 321 -9.97 -18.20 8.17
CA VAL A 321 -9.07 -19.23 8.72
C VAL A 321 -9.74 -19.98 9.87
N ALA A 322 -10.39 -19.26 10.80
CA ALA A 322 -11.10 -19.88 11.91
C ALA A 322 -12.22 -20.81 11.42
N LYS A 323 -13.01 -20.35 10.44
CA LYS A 323 -14.08 -21.15 9.83
C LYS A 323 -13.52 -22.39 9.13
N PHE A 324 -12.54 -22.20 8.25
CA PHE A 324 -11.87 -23.29 7.54
C PHE A 324 -11.36 -24.37 8.49
N LEU A 325 -10.61 -24.00 9.54
CA LEU A 325 -10.06 -24.97 10.49
C LEU A 325 -11.14 -25.69 11.30
N LYS A 326 -12.22 -25.01 11.69
CA LYS A 326 -13.37 -25.64 12.36
C LYS A 326 -14.03 -26.68 11.47
N GLU A 327 -14.36 -26.32 10.24
CA GLU A 327 -15.01 -27.23 9.28
C GLU A 327 -14.14 -28.46 8.97
N ARG A 328 -12.83 -28.28 8.84
CA ARG A 328 -11.88 -29.40 8.64
C ARG A 328 -11.82 -30.32 9.85
N LYS A 329 -11.79 -29.74 11.06
CA LYS A 329 -11.82 -30.52 12.31
C LYS A 329 -13.14 -31.28 12.48
N GLU A 330 -14.27 -30.67 12.14
CA GLU A 330 -15.61 -31.29 12.18
C GLU A 330 -15.74 -32.45 11.19
N ARG A 331 -15.02 -32.40 10.05
CA ARG A 331 -14.90 -33.51 9.09
C ARG A 331 -13.94 -34.62 9.54
N GLY A 332 -13.31 -34.48 10.71
CA GLY A 332 -12.38 -35.47 11.26
C GLY A 332 -10.95 -35.38 10.72
N GLU A 333 -10.58 -34.28 10.06
CA GLU A 333 -9.19 -34.10 9.61
C GLU A 333 -8.24 -33.79 10.78
N ASP A 334 -7.03 -34.35 10.74
CA ASP A 334 -5.95 -33.97 11.65
C ASP A 334 -5.34 -32.63 11.22
N ILE A 335 -6.02 -31.54 11.63
CA ILE A 335 -5.63 -30.19 11.28
C ILE A 335 -4.22 -29.80 11.81
N ASN A 336 -3.79 -30.40 12.92
CA ASN A 336 -2.46 -30.15 13.51
C ASN A 336 -1.34 -30.77 12.69
N ARG A 337 -1.63 -31.85 11.97
CA ARG A 337 -0.66 -32.43 11.03
C ARG A 337 -0.69 -31.71 9.69
N ARG A 338 -1.87 -31.29 9.20
CA ARG A 338 -2.03 -30.82 7.81
C ARG A 338 -1.80 -29.33 7.57
N TYR A 339 -2.03 -28.45 8.54
CA TYR A 339 -2.14 -27.01 8.24
C TYR A 339 -1.19 -26.15 9.08
N ARG A 340 -0.57 -25.14 8.44
CA ARG A 340 0.21 -24.09 9.11
C ARG A 340 -0.16 -22.73 8.55
N PHE A 341 -0.44 -21.77 9.43
CA PHE A 341 -0.69 -20.39 9.06
C PHE A 341 0.34 -19.47 9.71
N PHE A 342 0.99 -18.66 8.89
CA PHE A 342 2.08 -17.78 9.24
C PHE A 342 1.66 -16.33 9.03
N PHE A 343 1.56 -15.57 10.10
CA PHE A 343 1.16 -14.16 10.08
C PHE A 343 2.36 -13.28 10.43
N VAL A 344 2.72 -12.37 9.53
CA VAL A 344 3.69 -11.30 9.80
C VAL A 344 2.96 -9.98 9.76
N ASN A 345 2.81 -9.34 10.91
CA ASN A 345 2.01 -8.14 11.05
C ASN A 345 2.77 -7.02 11.77
N LEU A 346 2.58 -5.79 11.33
CA LEU A 346 3.06 -4.60 12.04
C LEU A 346 2.24 -4.41 13.33
N PRO A 347 2.87 -4.44 14.51
CA PRO A 347 2.15 -4.27 15.76
C PRO A 347 1.51 -2.88 15.84
N VAL A 348 0.34 -2.81 16.47
CA VAL A 348 -0.36 -1.55 16.73
C VAL A 348 0.23 -0.95 18.00
N ASP A 349 0.78 0.25 17.93
CA ASP A 349 1.18 0.98 19.13
C ASP A 349 -0.09 1.37 19.93
N PRO A 350 -0.30 0.82 21.14
CA PRO A 350 -1.48 1.14 21.95
C PRO A 350 -1.56 2.63 22.32
N LYS A 351 -0.44 3.34 22.33
CA LYS A 351 -0.39 4.79 22.60
C LYS A 351 -0.97 5.63 21.45
N LEU A 352 -1.08 5.05 20.26
CA LEU A 352 -1.70 5.69 19.09
C LEU A 352 -3.22 5.49 19.04
N VAL A 353 -3.80 4.80 20.02
CA VAL A 353 -5.24 4.55 20.13
C VAL A 353 -5.87 5.72 20.86
N ASN A 354 -6.38 6.68 20.11
CA ASN A 354 -7.17 7.78 20.66
C ASN A 354 -8.44 7.95 19.83
N LYS A 355 -9.34 8.83 20.27
CA LYS A 355 -10.63 9.08 19.61
C LYS A 355 -10.51 9.58 18.15
N VAL A 356 -9.31 9.90 17.69
CA VAL A 356 -8.97 10.46 16.37
C VAL A 356 -8.52 9.35 15.40
N ASN A 357 -8.00 8.23 15.91
CA ASN A 357 -7.36 7.20 15.09
C ASN A 357 -8.21 5.92 14.98
N LEU A 358 -9.12 5.89 14.00
CA LEU A 358 -9.96 4.73 13.71
C LEU A 358 -9.12 3.47 13.40
N SER A 359 -8.02 3.61 12.65
CA SER A 359 -7.13 2.49 12.32
C SER A 359 -6.44 1.90 13.56
N GLY A 360 -6.05 2.75 14.51
CA GLY A 360 -5.49 2.31 15.80
C GLY A 360 -6.51 1.53 16.63
N ALA A 361 -7.75 2.04 16.72
CA ALA A 361 -8.83 1.36 17.43
C ALA A 361 -9.21 0.01 16.80
N TYR A 362 -9.30 -0.04 15.47
CA TYR A 362 -9.43 -1.30 14.73
C TYR A 362 -8.27 -2.24 15.01
N GLY A 363 -7.05 -1.72 15.02
CA GLY A 363 -5.86 -2.52 15.24
C GLY A 363 -5.85 -3.22 16.60
N VAL A 364 -6.23 -2.53 17.67
CA VAL A 364 -6.40 -3.17 18.99
C VAL A 364 -7.47 -4.25 18.99
N TRP A 365 -8.61 -4.00 18.33
CA TRP A 365 -9.65 -5.01 18.22
C TRP A 365 -9.16 -6.23 17.44
N LEU A 366 -8.45 -6.01 16.33
CA LEU A 366 -7.92 -7.04 15.46
C LEU A 366 -6.83 -7.88 16.14
N GLU A 367 -5.97 -7.25 16.93
CA GLU A 367 -4.95 -7.95 17.71
C GLU A 367 -5.57 -8.93 18.71
N LYS A 368 -6.70 -8.56 19.33
CA LYS A 368 -7.46 -9.49 20.18
C LYS A 368 -8.05 -10.65 19.38
N GLN A 369 -8.51 -10.41 18.14
CA GLN A 369 -9.00 -11.49 17.27
C GLN A 369 -7.87 -12.43 16.85
N LEU A 370 -6.69 -11.90 16.50
CA LEU A 370 -5.50 -12.71 16.17
C LEU A 370 -5.03 -13.54 17.36
N GLN A 371 -5.01 -12.96 18.56
CA GLN A 371 -4.69 -13.69 19.78
C GLN A 371 -5.70 -14.81 20.05
N GLY A 372 -7.00 -14.52 19.93
CA GLY A 372 -8.04 -15.55 20.08
C GLY A 372 -7.92 -16.67 19.04
N LEU A 373 -7.51 -16.36 17.80
CA LEU A 373 -7.25 -17.37 16.76
C LEU A 373 -6.08 -18.29 17.14
N GLU A 374 -4.99 -17.72 17.66
CA GLU A 374 -3.80 -18.45 18.12
C GLU A 374 -4.13 -19.36 19.32
N GLU A 375 -4.90 -18.87 20.29
CA GLU A 375 -5.37 -19.65 21.45
C GLU A 375 -6.33 -20.78 21.05
N LEU A 376 -7.18 -20.56 20.03
CA LEU A 376 -8.13 -21.55 19.55
C LEU A 376 -7.46 -22.69 18.76
N PHE A 377 -6.33 -22.42 18.11
CA PHE A 377 -5.60 -23.37 17.26
C PHE A 377 -4.09 -23.38 17.56
N PRO A 378 -3.69 -23.82 18.77
CA PRO A 378 -2.29 -23.81 19.19
C PRO A 378 -1.45 -24.74 18.30
N GLY A 379 -0.27 -24.27 17.89
CA GLY A 379 0.64 -25.05 17.03
C GLY A 379 0.25 -25.10 15.55
N ILE A 380 -0.83 -24.42 15.15
CA ILE A 380 -1.23 -24.22 13.75
C ILE A 380 -0.98 -22.78 13.33
N ILE A 381 -1.27 -21.82 14.21
CA ILE A 381 -1.15 -20.39 13.97
C ILE A 381 0.18 -19.89 14.54
N PHE A 382 1.03 -19.34 13.67
CA PHE A 382 2.32 -18.76 14.02
C PHE A 382 2.31 -17.29 13.64
N ARG A 383 2.61 -16.44 14.61
CA ARG A 383 2.60 -14.98 14.44
C ARG A 383 3.97 -14.40 14.73
N SER A 384 4.35 -13.38 14.00
CA SER A 384 5.58 -12.63 14.21
C SER A 384 5.39 -11.15 13.94
N GLU A 385 6.11 -10.31 14.67
CA GLU A 385 6.40 -8.94 14.27
C GLU A 385 7.25 -8.90 12.98
N PRO A 386 7.35 -7.73 12.30
CA PRO A 386 8.07 -7.61 11.05
C PRO A 386 9.56 -7.95 11.19
N PHE A 387 10.10 -8.59 10.15
CA PHE A 387 11.52 -8.93 10.07
C PHE A 387 12.32 -7.78 9.46
N VAL A 388 13.56 -7.59 9.95
CA VAL A 388 14.54 -6.62 9.45
C VAL A 388 15.84 -7.33 9.06
N GLY A 389 16.67 -6.67 8.24
CA GLY A 389 18.00 -7.18 7.86
C GLY A 389 17.98 -8.60 7.29
N ASN A 390 18.84 -9.49 7.80
CA ASN A 390 18.91 -10.88 7.34
C ASN A 390 17.67 -11.72 7.69
N GLY A 391 16.95 -11.41 8.78
CA GLY A 391 15.72 -12.14 9.13
C GLY A 391 14.64 -12.03 8.06
N ARG A 392 14.66 -10.92 7.31
CA ARG A 392 13.76 -10.63 6.20
C ARG A 392 14.07 -11.46 4.96
N LYS A 393 15.35 -11.67 4.67
CA LYS A 393 15.79 -12.63 3.63
C LYS A 393 15.36 -14.06 4.00
N ALA A 394 15.50 -14.44 5.27
CA ALA A 394 15.03 -15.73 5.76
C ALA A 394 13.51 -15.92 5.59
N LEU A 395 12.71 -14.85 5.77
CA LEU A 395 11.27 -14.88 5.52
C LEU A 395 10.94 -15.23 4.06
N TYR A 396 11.68 -14.73 3.07
CA TYR A 396 11.46 -15.11 1.67
C TYR A 396 11.68 -16.58 1.42
N SER A 397 12.77 -17.11 1.93
CA SER A 397 13.10 -18.52 1.76
C SER A 397 12.11 -19.42 2.48
N ALA A 398 11.62 -18.96 3.65
CA ALA A 398 10.55 -19.62 4.39
C ALA A 398 9.22 -19.63 3.60
N MET A 399 8.91 -18.61 2.80
CA MET A 399 7.68 -18.56 1.99
C MET A 399 7.68 -19.49 0.77
N ARG A 400 8.82 -20.11 0.41
CA ARG A 400 8.84 -21.08 -0.68
C ARG A 400 7.93 -22.27 -0.35
N ARG A 401 7.15 -22.71 -1.34
CA ARG A 401 6.12 -23.77 -1.26
C ARG A 401 5.02 -23.48 -0.24
N ALA A 402 4.70 -22.21 0.02
CA ALA A 402 3.62 -21.84 0.93
C ALA A 402 2.70 -20.84 0.25
N HIS A 403 1.38 -21.07 0.29
CA HIS A 403 0.32 -20.21 -0.25
C HIS A 403 0.36 -18.82 0.37
N ILE A 404 0.10 -17.77 -0.42
CA ILE A 404 0.03 -16.40 0.07
C ILE A 404 -1.43 -15.99 0.16
N ILE A 405 -1.84 -15.44 1.29
CA ILE A 405 -3.20 -15.04 1.56
C ILE A 405 -3.22 -13.59 2.05
N SER A 406 -4.24 -12.84 1.65
CA SER A 406 -4.49 -11.49 2.14
C SER A 406 -5.99 -11.21 2.17
N GLY A 407 -6.45 -10.23 2.98
CA GLY A 407 -7.84 -9.77 2.98
C GLY A 407 -8.14 -8.70 1.94
N GLY A 408 -7.13 -8.01 1.40
CA GLY A 408 -7.19 -7.04 0.30
C GLY A 408 -8.53 -6.31 0.08
N ARG A 409 -8.96 -5.46 1.03
CA ARG A 409 -10.31 -4.88 1.01
C ARG A 409 -10.47 -3.73 0.02
N CYS A 410 -9.54 -2.77 0.00
CA CYS A 410 -9.61 -1.59 -0.88
C CYS A 410 -8.26 -0.88 -0.99
N GLU A 411 -7.22 -1.61 -1.44
CA GLU A 411 -5.87 -1.06 -1.60
C GLU A 411 -5.49 -0.79 -3.05
N GLY A 412 -4.53 0.12 -3.27
CA GLY A 412 -4.09 0.51 -4.61
C GLY A 412 -3.37 -0.62 -5.36
N LEU A 413 -2.53 -1.37 -4.67
CA LEU A 413 -1.76 -2.52 -5.18
C LEU A 413 -1.45 -3.46 -4.00
N HIS A 414 -0.91 -4.66 -4.23
CA HIS A 414 -0.50 -5.56 -3.15
C HIS A 414 0.93 -6.14 -3.36
N LEU A 415 1.96 -5.34 -3.06
CA LEU A 415 3.36 -5.69 -3.37
C LEU A 415 3.85 -6.96 -2.65
N SER A 416 3.52 -7.18 -1.37
CA SER A 416 3.93 -8.41 -0.66
C SER A 416 3.32 -9.69 -1.27
N PHE A 417 2.15 -9.56 -1.90
CA PHE A 417 1.51 -10.66 -2.62
C PHE A 417 2.25 -10.93 -3.92
N MET A 418 2.59 -9.88 -4.67
CA MET A 418 3.40 -9.98 -5.88
C MET A 418 4.78 -10.61 -5.62
N GLU A 419 5.45 -10.23 -4.53
CA GLU A 419 6.73 -10.81 -4.12
C GLU A 419 6.59 -12.30 -3.79
N ALA A 420 5.57 -12.69 -3.02
CA ALA A 420 5.33 -14.08 -2.68
C ALA A 420 4.97 -14.95 -3.90
N LEU A 421 4.21 -14.41 -4.86
CA LEU A 421 3.96 -15.07 -6.13
C LEU A 421 5.27 -15.32 -6.89
N TYR A 422 6.17 -14.32 -6.93
CA TYR A 422 7.45 -14.42 -7.65
C TYR A 422 8.43 -15.40 -6.99
N ILE A 423 8.50 -15.41 -5.65
CA ILE A 423 9.31 -16.36 -4.88
C ILE A 423 8.91 -17.81 -5.17
N ASN A 424 7.61 -18.03 -5.42
CA ASN A 424 7.04 -19.34 -5.70
C ASN A 424 6.91 -19.66 -7.19
N ARG A 425 7.59 -18.91 -8.06
CA ARG A 425 7.61 -19.20 -9.51
C ARG A 425 8.10 -20.62 -9.79
N GLY A 426 7.38 -21.36 -10.64
CA GLY A 426 7.67 -22.74 -10.99
C GLY A 426 7.43 -23.77 -9.88
N LEU A 427 6.77 -23.38 -8.78
CA LEU A 427 6.38 -24.28 -7.69
C LEU A 427 4.85 -24.48 -7.67
N PRO A 428 4.36 -25.63 -7.16
CA PRO A 428 2.94 -25.93 -7.05
C PRO A 428 2.27 -25.10 -5.95
N PHE A 429 1.99 -23.84 -6.26
CA PHE A 429 1.53 -22.84 -5.32
C PHE A 429 0.53 -21.89 -6.01
N ALA A 430 -0.35 -21.32 -5.18
CA ALA A 430 -1.27 -20.26 -5.56
C ALA A 430 -1.49 -19.29 -4.40
N GLY A 431 -2.10 -18.15 -4.68
CA GLY A 431 -2.50 -17.18 -3.66
C GLY A 431 -4.00 -16.93 -3.60
N ILE A 432 -4.44 -16.33 -2.50
CA ILE A 432 -5.80 -15.80 -2.32
C ILE A 432 -5.68 -14.29 -2.08
N LEU A 433 -6.21 -13.49 -3.00
CA LEU A 433 -6.25 -12.04 -2.88
C LEU A 433 -7.66 -11.56 -3.23
N PRO A 434 -8.45 -11.01 -2.30
CA PRO A 434 -9.79 -10.58 -2.62
C PRO A 434 -9.86 -9.47 -3.68
N ASP A 435 -11.00 -9.39 -4.36
CA ASP A 435 -11.28 -8.48 -5.50
C ASP A 435 -11.23 -6.98 -5.18
N GLY A 436 -11.00 -6.62 -3.92
CA GLY A 436 -10.86 -5.24 -3.46
C GLY A 436 -9.48 -4.62 -3.73
N ALA A 437 -8.44 -5.44 -3.92
CA ALA A 437 -7.09 -4.96 -4.21
C ALA A 437 -6.92 -4.56 -5.69
N GLY A 438 -6.22 -3.47 -5.98
CA GLY A 438 -5.99 -3.03 -7.37
C GLY A 438 -5.27 -4.06 -8.24
N PHE A 439 -4.34 -4.84 -7.66
CA PHE A 439 -3.70 -5.97 -8.36
C PHE A 439 -4.73 -7.04 -8.79
N ALA A 440 -5.68 -7.36 -7.90
CA ALA A 440 -6.75 -8.32 -8.18
C ALA A 440 -7.67 -7.82 -9.29
N LYS A 441 -8.17 -6.58 -9.15
CA LYS A 441 -9.00 -5.92 -10.17
C LYS A 441 -8.35 -5.97 -11.55
N HIS A 442 -7.05 -5.66 -11.59
CA HIS A 442 -6.30 -5.69 -12.82
C HIS A 442 -6.15 -7.11 -13.41
N ALA A 443 -5.79 -8.09 -12.57
CA ALA A 443 -5.64 -9.48 -12.99
C ALA A 443 -6.94 -10.08 -13.52
N ILE A 444 -8.07 -9.80 -12.85
CA ILE A 444 -9.42 -10.22 -13.29
C ILE A 444 -9.75 -9.60 -14.65
N ALA A 445 -9.57 -8.28 -14.81
CA ALA A 445 -9.88 -7.57 -16.05
C ALA A 445 -9.07 -8.07 -17.26
N LYS A 446 -7.88 -8.64 -17.02
CA LYS A 446 -7.01 -9.20 -18.07
C LYS A 446 -7.15 -10.71 -18.25
N GLY A 447 -8.07 -11.37 -17.54
CA GLY A 447 -8.33 -12.81 -17.68
C GLY A 447 -7.26 -13.70 -17.03
N TYR A 448 -6.51 -13.19 -16.05
CA TYR A 448 -5.50 -13.97 -15.31
C TYR A 448 -6.05 -14.59 -14.00
N ALA A 449 -7.37 -14.78 -13.92
CA ALA A 449 -8.06 -15.35 -12.75
C ALA A 449 -7.72 -16.81 -12.43
N HIS A 450 -6.98 -17.51 -13.31
CA HIS A 450 -6.75 -18.95 -13.20
C HIS A 450 -5.56 -19.33 -12.28
N GLY A 451 -4.70 -18.39 -11.88
CA GLY A 451 -3.52 -18.68 -11.03
C GLY A 451 -3.57 -18.13 -9.60
N VAL A 452 -4.64 -17.40 -9.28
CA VAL A 452 -4.89 -16.78 -7.98
C VAL A 452 -6.39 -16.81 -7.76
N ILE A 453 -6.84 -17.14 -6.54
CA ILE A 453 -8.26 -17.08 -6.20
C ILE A 453 -8.58 -15.64 -5.75
N PHE A 454 -9.57 -15.04 -6.40
CA PHE A 454 -10.03 -13.68 -6.11
C PHE A 454 -11.43 -13.69 -5.49
N PRO A 455 -11.61 -14.12 -4.23
CA PRO A 455 -12.92 -14.11 -3.60
C PRO A 455 -13.40 -12.67 -3.41
N LYS A 456 -14.71 -12.50 -3.23
CA LYS A 456 -15.26 -11.19 -2.89
C LYS A 456 -14.66 -10.70 -1.57
N HIS A 457 -14.13 -9.48 -1.54
CA HIS A 457 -13.62 -8.89 -0.32
C HIS A 457 -14.69 -8.83 0.79
N SER A 458 -14.24 -8.86 2.05
CA SER A 458 -15.10 -8.80 3.23
C SER A 458 -16.08 -9.98 3.39
N LYS A 459 -15.89 -11.09 2.65
CA LYS A 459 -16.69 -12.31 2.77
C LYS A 459 -15.85 -13.45 3.33
N ALA A 460 -15.86 -13.60 4.65
CA ALA A 460 -15.10 -14.64 5.35
C ALA A 460 -15.46 -16.06 4.90
N ASP A 461 -16.73 -16.29 4.53
CA ASP A 461 -17.20 -17.59 4.03
C ASP A 461 -16.54 -17.95 2.69
N LEU A 462 -16.59 -17.05 1.72
CA LEU A 462 -15.95 -17.24 0.42
C LEU A 462 -14.42 -17.34 0.55
N PHE A 463 -13.86 -16.67 1.55
CA PHE A 463 -12.43 -16.79 1.87
C PHE A 463 -12.10 -18.20 2.42
N ALA A 464 -12.92 -18.73 3.33
CA ALA A 464 -12.78 -20.09 3.85
C ALA A 464 -12.93 -21.16 2.76
N GLU A 465 -13.89 -20.98 1.84
CA GLU A 465 -14.06 -21.83 0.66
C GLU A 465 -12.82 -21.78 -0.24
N SER A 466 -12.21 -20.61 -0.41
CA SER A 466 -10.98 -20.45 -1.18
C SER A 466 -9.80 -21.18 -0.53
N LEU A 467 -9.68 -21.13 0.81
CA LEU A 467 -8.68 -21.92 1.55
C LEU A 467 -8.90 -23.42 1.34
N ALA A 468 -10.15 -23.87 1.39
CA ALA A 468 -10.49 -25.26 1.14
C ALA A 468 -10.14 -25.71 -0.28
N SER A 469 -10.47 -24.88 -1.28
CA SER A 469 -10.13 -25.16 -2.67
C SER A 469 -8.62 -25.29 -2.89
N LEU A 470 -7.79 -24.49 -2.21
CA LEU A 470 -6.34 -24.61 -2.32
C LEU A 470 -5.80 -25.84 -1.58
N ALA A 471 -6.33 -26.14 -0.40
CA ALA A 471 -5.93 -27.30 0.40
C ALA A 471 -6.23 -28.63 -0.29
N ASP A 472 -7.30 -28.69 -1.10
CA ASP A 472 -7.73 -29.89 -1.83
C ASP A 472 -7.23 -29.92 -3.29
N ALA A 473 -6.57 -28.85 -3.77
CA ALA A 473 -6.11 -28.77 -5.15
C ALA A 473 -4.97 -29.75 -5.45
N ASP A 474 -5.00 -30.33 -6.65
CA ASP A 474 -3.87 -31.08 -7.20
C ASP A 474 -2.69 -30.13 -7.46
N ARG A 475 -1.54 -30.47 -6.86
CA ARG A 475 -0.33 -29.64 -6.85
C ARG A 475 0.23 -29.41 -8.24
N ASP A 476 0.21 -30.42 -9.10
CA ASP A 476 0.79 -30.33 -10.43
C ASP A 476 0.03 -29.32 -11.31
N ASN A 477 -1.27 -29.15 -11.06
CA ASN A 477 -2.07 -28.13 -11.73
C ASN A 477 -1.70 -26.71 -11.29
N LEU A 478 -1.25 -26.48 -10.05
CA LEU A 478 -0.99 -25.12 -9.53
C LEU A 478 0.25 -24.45 -10.14
N ALA A 479 1.28 -25.22 -10.54
CA ALA A 479 2.56 -24.66 -10.97
C ALA A 479 2.48 -23.89 -12.32
N GLY A 480 1.69 -24.38 -13.27
CA GLY A 480 1.59 -23.80 -14.62
C GLY A 480 0.81 -22.48 -14.70
N PHE A 481 -0.02 -22.16 -13.70
CA PHE A 481 -0.88 -20.97 -13.74
C PHE A 481 -0.17 -19.69 -13.29
N THR A 482 0.79 -19.79 -12.37
CA THR A 482 1.48 -18.64 -11.79
C THR A 482 2.42 -17.97 -12.81
N GLU A 483 3.07 -18.75 -13.69
CA GLU A 483 4.10 -18.24 -14.62
C GLU A 483 3.60 -17.19 -15.63
N LYS A 484 2.39 -17.37 -16.19
CA LYS A 484 1.79 -16.39 -17.11
C LYS A 484 1.50 -15.06 -16.43
N LEU A 485 1.01 -15.10 -15.18
CA LEU A 485 0.72 -13.92 -14.39
C LEU A 485 2.02 -13.17 -14.00
N LEU A 486 3.07 -13.89 -13.62
CA LEU A 486 4.38 -13.32 -13.28
C LEU A 486 5.03 -12.56 -14.45
N ASN A 487 4.95 -13.10 -15.66
CA ASN A 487 5.60 -12.51 -16.84
C ASN A 487 4.80 -11.36 -17.46
N LYS A 488 3.48 -11.28 -17.21
CA LYS A 488 2.60 -10.28 -17.83
C LYS A 488 2.16 -9.17 -16.89
N LEU A 489 2.02 -9.43 -15.59
CA LEU A 489 1.49 -8.46 -14.63
C LEU A 489 2.49 -7.99 -13.58
N ILE A 490 3.50 -8.80 -13.25
CA ILE A 490 4.50 -8.42 -12.24
C ILE A 490 5.72 -7.79 -12.91
N LEU A 491 5.72 -6.46 -12.91
CA LEU A 491 6.79 -5.65 -13.48
C LEU A 491 8.08 -5.78 -12.66
N PRO A 492 9.25 -5.94 -13.30
CA PRO A 492 10.54 -5.81 -12.63
C PRO A 492 10.79 -4.34 -12.29
N ARG A 493 10.85 -4.00 -10.99
CA ARG A 493 11.18 -2.65 -10.50
C ARG A 493 11.98 -2.73 -9.19
N LYS A 494 12.46 -1.63 -8.65
CA LYS A 494 13.22 -1.62 -7.38
C LYS A 494 12.35 -1.32 -6.14
N ASP A 495 11.04 -1.56 -6.21
CA ASP A 495 10.06 -1.09 -5.20
C ASP A 495 9.73 -2.12 -4.10
N SER A 496 10.64 -3.05 -3.80
CA SER A 496 10.37 -4.16 -2.87
C SER A 496 9.92 -3.67 -1.48
N VAL A 497 8.75 -4.12 -1.03
CA VAL A 497 8.14 -3.69 0.25
C VAL A 497 8.60 -4.56 1.39
N LEU A 498 8.82 -5.84 1.13
CA LEU A 498 9.37 -6.72 2.13
C LEU A 498 10.89 -6.46 2.33
N LEU A 499 11.62 -5.80 1.41
CA LEU A 499 13.03 -5.39 1.56
C LEU A 499 13.29 -3.93 1.92
N GLY A 500 12.28 -3.07 1.85
CA GLY A 500 12.35 -1.63 2.15
C GLY A 500 12.59 -1.29 3.62
#